data_AF-A0A1F6FHM3-F1
#
_entry.id   AF-A0A1F6FHM3-F1
#
_cell.length_a   1.000
_cell.length_b   1.000
_cell.length_c   1.000
_cell.angle_alpha   90.00
_cell.angle_beta   90.00
_cell.angle_gamma   90.00
#
_symmetry.space_group_name_H-M   'P 1'
#
loop_
_entity.id
_entity.type
_entity.pdbx_description
1 polymer ?
#
loop_
_entity_poly.entity_id
_entity_poly.type
_entity_poly.pdbx_seq_one_letter_code
_entity_poly.pdbx_strand_id
1 'polypeptide(L)'
;MEDETPRRFYAVRLEDETPTPGNGSLIPYLKPKSVATAERKTSALRQIDTYAVLFLLPLAAFVFVISAGYLGVQSLASVGSAPVPEVHLPAGQADSGSVLNYGVQVALSQPNFFAETREAFVEAATTFIEADLTAMQLRFFENGILTESAPILAKGIEGTWWQTPAGLYAVEFKKERHFSTVGQIYQPWSLSFQGNFFIHGWPEFADGTKVNEEFAGGGIRLADADAERLYKLVSVGTPVLVHAADVEAEDFVYEPKIPDLKTPHYLIADVKSSTVLASSDLDAVAPIASVAKLMTALVAAEHINLDSSVYVNEPTFVQSLIPRLGERSKVSMYSLLQLLLVESSNEAAEVIAAELGREEFIALMNQKARSLGMLHTNFADASGLSAENTSSLSDLFRLAQYIYTNRSFILEITANQNTASSYTGGEFGELVNFNKVETLDNFIGGKVGETIAAGQTSVTLHTISVKGKERVVAIIILGSENRNDDVRDLLKYAEERFGG
;
A
#
# COMPACT_ATOMS: atom_id res chain seq x y z
N MET A 1 -29.38 3.79 -26.29
CA MET A 1 -28.69 2.70 -27.01
C MET A 1 -27.42 3.30 -27.56
N GLU A 2 -26.39 3.33 -26.72
CA GLU A 2 -25.01 3.47 -27.17
C GLU A 2 -24.33 2.14 -26.87
N ASP A 3 -23.43 1.77 -27.77
CA ASP A 3 -22.78 0.48 -27.97
C ASP A 3 -22.10 -0.05 -26.69
N GLU A 4 -22.80 -0.89 -25.92
CA GLU A 4 -22.21 -1.70 -24.85
C GLU A 4 -21.57 -2.95 -25.48
N THR A 5 -20.49 -2.75 -26.24
CA THR A 5 -19.59 -3.86 -26.55
C THR A 5 -18.87 -4.23 -25.25
N PRO A 6 -18.98 -5.46 -24.74
CA PRO A 6 -18.28 -5.86 -23.52
C PRO A 6 -16.77 -5.77 -23.77
N ARG A 7 -16.10 -4.85 -23.07
CA ARG A 7 -14.64 -4.72 -23.13
C ARG A 7 -14.02 -6.03 -22.64
N ARG A 8 -13.14 -6.61 -23.45
CA ARG A 8 -12.43 -7.84 -23.13
C ARG A 8 -11.39 -7.56 -22.04
N PHE A 9 -11.36 -8.41 -21.03
CA PHE A 9 -10.29 -8.44 -20.04
C PHE A 9 -9.04 -9.08 -20.64
N TYR A 10 -7.88 -8.62 -20.21
CA TYR A 10 -6.61 -9.23 -20.56
C TYR A 10 -5.91 -9.75 -19.31
N ALA A 11 -5.75 -11.08 -19.24
CA ALA A 11 -4.97 -11.74 -18.21
C ALA A 11 -3.49 -11.69 -18.58
N VAL A 12 -2.64 -11.40 -17.59
CA VAL A 12 -1.17 -11.43 -17.70
C VAL A 12 -0.67 -12.28 -16.55
N ARG A 13 0.09 -13.34 -16.83
CA ARG A 13 0.91 -13.99 -15.80
C ARG A 13 2.15 -13.12 -15.63
N LEU A 14 2.62 -12.94 -14.40
CA LEU A 14 3.82 -12.12 -14.09
C LEU A 14 5.05 -12.50 -14.96
N GLU A 15 5.09 -13.72 -15.49
CA GLU A 15 6.13 -14.26 -16.36
C GLU A 15 5.97 -13.90 -17.85
N ASP A 16 4.74 -13.63 -18.32
CA ASP A 16 4.39 -13.38 -19.72
C ASP A 16 3.67 -12.04 -19.86
N GLU A 17 4.42 -10.96 -20.11
CA GLU A 17 3.88 -9.58 -20.25
C GLU A 17 3.05 -9.33 -21.52
N THR A 18 2.66 -10.40 -22.21
CA THR A 18 1.77 -10.31 -23.37
C THR A 18 0.32 -10.53 -22.92
N PRO A 19 -0.53 -9.50 -22.92
CA PRO A 19 -1.92 -9.63 -22.51
C PRO A 19 -2.67 -10.64 -23.37
N THR A 20 -3.26 -11.67 -22.73
CA THR A 20 -4.09 -12.68 -23.39
C THR A 20 -5.57 -12.44 -23.08
N PRO A 21 -6.49 -12.54 -24.07
CA PRO A 21 -7.91 -12.33 -23.83
C PRO A 21 -8.45 -13.33 -22.79
N GLY A 22 -9.03 -12.82 -21.70
CA GLY A 22 -9.67 -13.61 -20.66
C GLY A 22 -11.17 -13.30 -20.53
N ASN A 23 -11.94 -14.28 -20.07
CA ASN A 23 -13.38 -14.12 -19.82
C ASN A 23 -13.58 -13.44 -18.46
N GLY A 24 -13.57 -12.11 -18.43
CA GLY A 24 -13.91 -11.29 -17.26
C GLY A 24 -14.89 -10.19 -17.64
N SER A 25 -15.78 -9.81 -16.72
CA SER A 25 -16.62 -8.61 -16.85
C SER A 25 -15.88 -7.44 -16.20
N LEU A 26 -15.71 -6.33 -16.92
CA LEU A 26 -15.34 -5.08 -16.27
C LEU A 26 -16.42 -4.70 -15.25
N ILE A 27 -16.00 -4.18 -14.09
CA ILE A 27 -16.86 -3.32 -13.27
C ILE A 27 -16.84 -1.95 -13.99
N PRO A 28 -17.98 -1.41 -14.43
CA PRO A 28 -18.01 -0.14 -15.14
C PRO A 28 -17.50 0.99 -14.24
N TYR A 29 -16.66 1.87 -14.79
CA TYR A 29 -16.33 3.16 -14.18
C TYR A 29 -17.64 3.96 -14.01
N LEU A 30 -18.13 4.07 -12.78
CA LEU A 30 -19.32 4.84 -12.49
C LEU A 30 -18.93 6.30 -12.26
N LYS A 31 -19.48 7.18 -13.10
CA LYS A 31 -19.54 8.62 -12.81
C LYS A 31 -20.18 8.82 -11.42
N PRO A 32 -19.72 9.81 -10.63
CA PRO A 32 -20.34 10.14 -9.35
C PRO A 32 -21.84 10.35 -9.54
N LYS A 33 -22.67 9.61 -8.78
CA LYS A 33 -24.12 9.55 -8.99
C LYS A 33 -24.79 10.87 -8.60
N SER A 34 -25.49 11.47 -9.56
CA SER A 34 -26.67 12.29 -9.26
C SER A 34 -27.84 11.38 -8.86
N VAL A 35 -28.56 11.75 -7.81
CA VAL A 35 -29.69 11.00 -7.22
C VAL A 35 -30.83 10.83 -8.23
N ALA A 36 -31.23 9.58 -8.53
CA ALA A 36 -32.51 9.29 -9.18
C ALA A 36 -33.06 7.90 -8.82
N THR A 37 -34.38 7.87 -8.64
CA THR A 37 -35.23 6.83 -8.05
C THR A 37 -35.47 5.64 -8.99
N ALA A 38 -35.62 4.46 -8.38
CA ALA A 38 -35.73 3.15 -8.99
C ALA A 38 -37.03 2.89 -9.76
N GLU A 39 -36.96 2.00 -10.77
CA GLU A 39 -38.00 0.99 -10.99
C GLU A 39 -37.43 -0.28 -11.66
N ARG A 40 -38.05 -1.41 -11.32
CA ARG A 40 -37.55 -2.80 -11.41
C ARG A 40 -38.52 -3.61 -12.27
N LYS A 41 -38.06 -4.55 -13.12
CA LYS A 41 -38.71 -5.86 -13.41
C LYS A 41 -37.94 -6.65 -14.50
N THR A 42 -37.40 -7.84 -14.17
CA THR A 42 -37.89 -9.24 -14.44
C THR A 42 -37.88 -9.65 -15.93
N SER A 43 -37.46 -10.83 -16.40
CA SER A 43 -37.05 -12.11 -15.81
C SER A 43 -36.76 -13.12 -16.93
N ALA A 44 -36.10 -14.25 -16.59
CA ALA A 44 -36.26 -15.61 -17.16
C ALA A 44 -35.73 -15.89 -18.61
N LEU A 45 -35.25 -17.07 -19.01
CA LEU A 45 -34.92 -18.39 -18.43
C LEU A 45 -34.27 -19.23 -19.57
N ARG A 46 -33.28 -20.10 -19.25
CA ARG A 46 -32.97 -21.46 -19.78
C ARG A 46 -32.76 -21.67 -21.31
N GLN A 47 -32.04 -22.66 -21.86
CA GLN A 47 -31.46 -23.91 -21.37
C GLN A 47 -30.38 -24.40 -22.38
N ILE A 48 -29.58 -25.36 -21.91
CA ILE A 48 -28.44 -26.05 -22.53
C ILE A 48 -28.91 -27.26 -23.36
N ASP A 49 -28.12 -27.68 -24.36
CA ASP A 49 -27.78 -29.09 -24.68
C ASP A 49 -26.55 -29.13 -25.62
N THR A 50 -25.37 -29.57 -25.18
CA THR A 50 -24.79 -30.94 -25.14
C THR A 50 -24.55 -31.56 -26.53
N TYR A 51 -23.30 -31.93 -26.87
CA TYR A 51 -22.89 -33.26 -27.40
C TYR A 51 -21.36 -33.37 -27.51
N ALA A 52 -20.85 -34.50 -27.03
CA ALA A 52 -19.46 -34.95 -27.04
C ALA A 52 -19.21 -35.96 -28.17
N VAL A 53 -18.01 -36.01 -28.76
CA VAL A 53 -17.45 -37.23 -29.40
C VAL A 53 -15.93 -37.29 -29.24
N LEU A 54 -15.46 -38.46 -28.81
CA LEU A 54 -14.10 -38.94 -28.56
C LEU A 54 -13.19 -39.02 -29.80
N PHE A 55 -11.86 -39.02 -29.59
CA PHE A 55 -10.95 -40.07 -30.10
C PHE A 55 -9.70 -40.25 -29.19
N LEU A 56 -9.30 -41.51 -29.00
CA LEU A 56 -8.27 -42.02 -28.08
C LEU A 56 -6.94 -42.36 -28.80
N LEU A 57 -5.81 -41.95 -28.17
CA LEU A 57 -4.55 -42.70 -27.87
C LEU A 57 -3.70 -43.37 -29.00
N PRO A 58 -2.47 -43.91 -28.73
CA PRO A 58 -1.31 -43.40 -27.96
C PRO A 58 0.06 -43.72 -28.63
N LEU A 59 1.20 -43.20 -28.14
CA LEU A 59 2.46 -43.98 -28.03
C LEU A 59 3.47 -43.36 -27.05
N ALA A 60 4.05 -44.22 -26.21
CA ALA A 60 4.99 -43.92 -25.15
C ALA A 60 6.47 -44.08 -25.57
N ALA A 61 7.33 -43.58 -24.68
CA ALA A 61 8.77 -43.86 -24.46
C ALA A 61 9.78 -42.86 -25.05
N PHE A 62 10.38 -42.03 -24.18
CA PHE A 62 11.76 -42.28 -23.74
C PHE A 62 12.12 -41.45 -22.48
N VAL A 63 12.48 -42.16 -21.41
CA VAL A 63 13.18 -41.66 -20.23
C VAL A 63 14.67 -41.84 -20.50
N PHE A 64 15.50 -40.78 -20.43
CA PHE A 64 16.87 -40.83 -19.90
C PHE A 64 17.53 -39.44 -19.86
N VAL A 65 18.38 -39.22 -18.85
CA VAL A 65 19.32 -38.10 -18.60
C VAL A 65 18.83 -36.96 -17.70
N ILE A 66 18.72 -37.27 -16.41
CA ILE A 66 19.23 -36.40 -15.33
C ILE A 66 20.55 -37.04 -14.89
N SER A 67 21.68 -36.33 -15.02
CA SER A 67 22.88 -36.37 -14.15
C SER A 67 24.19 -36.10 -14.92
N ALA A 68 24.58 -34.83 -15.06
CA ALA A 68 25.98 -34.38 -15.15
C ALA A 68 26.01 -32.85 -15.14
N GLY A 69 26.55 -32.24 -14.09
CA GLY A 69 26.67 -30.78 -14.00
C GLY A 69 26.70 -30.21 -12.58
N TYR A 70 26.64 -31.08 -11.56
CA TYR A 70 27.17 -30.78 -10.23
C TYR A 70 28.70 -30.84 -10.35
N LEU A 71 29.39 -29.73 -10.03
CA LEU A 71 30.86 -29.53 -9.93
C LEU A 71 31.58 -28.87 -11.13
N GLY A 72 31.44 -27.54 -11.19
CA GLY A 72 32.47 -26.59 -11.62
C GLY A 72 32.27 -25.28 -10.84
N VAL A 73 32.53 -25.25 -9.52
CA VAL A 73 33.81 -24.80 -8.93
C VAL A 73 34.21 -23.43 -9.50
N GLN A 74 33.78 -22.32 -8.87
CA GLN A 74 34.57 -21.60 -7.85
C GLN A 74 35.96 -21.17 -8.34
N SER A 75 36.04 -20.00 -8.98
CA SER A 75 36.91 -18.89 -8.52
C SER A 75 36.70 -17.64 -9.39
N LEU A 76 36.00 -16.64 -8.84
CA LEU A 76 36.39 -15.23 -8.93
C LEU A 76 35.81 -14.55 -7.69
N ALA A 77 36.44 -14.86 -6.55
CA ALA A 77 36.44 -13.97 -5.40
C ALA A 77 37.28 -12.73 -5.80
N SER A 78 36.63 -11.57 -5.86
CA SER A 78 37.14 -10.21 -5.65
C SER A 78 36.39 -9.19 -6.51
N VAL A 79 35.19 -8.80 -6.04
CA VAL A 79 34.85 -7.37 -6.05
C VAL A 79 34.52 -7.06 -4.60
N GLY A 80 35.46 -6.37 -3.96
CA GLY A 80 35.36 -6.02 -2.55
C GLY A 80 34.11 -5.20 -2.27
N SER A 81 33.64 -5.28 -1.02
CA SER A 81 32.77 -4.27 -0.43
C SER A 81 33.33 -2.89 -0.76
N ALA A 82 32.65 -2.16 -1.65
CA ALA A 82 32.95 -0.76 -1.86
C ALA A 82 32.36 0.03 -0.67
N PRO A 83 33.19 0.77 0.08
CA PRO A 83 32.81 1.44 1.32
C PRO A 83 31.89 2.65 1.06
N VAL A 84 31.03 2.90 2.06
CA VAL A 84 30.10 4.03 2.19
C VAL A 84 30.82 5.37 2.05
N PRO A 85 30.35 6.32 1.22
CA PRO A 85 30.79 7.71 1.27
C PRO A 85 29.91 8.55 2.24
N GLU A 86 30.57 9.29 3.12
CA GLU A 86 29.96 10.19 4.12
C GLU A 86 29.99 11.68 3.67
N VAL A 87 29.03 12.53 4.08
CA VAL A 87 29.17 13.71 4.98
C VAL A 87 27.85 14.53 5.06
N HIS A 88 27.79 15.53 5.96
CA HIS A 88 26.71 16.11 6.77
C HIS A 88 26.15 17.47 6.34
N LEU A 89 24.99 17.88 6.88
CA LEU A 89 24.72 19.30 7.19
C LEU A 89 24.03 19.55 8.56
N PRO A 90 24.38 20.66 9.26
CA PRO A 90 24.47 20.77 10.73
C PRO A 90 23.38 21.71 11.34
N ALA A 91 23.17 21.80 12.66
CA ALA A 91 24.22 22.03 13.65
C ALA A 91 23.98 21.40 15.03
N GLY A 92 24.81 20.41 15.32
CA GLY A 92 25.02 19.88 16.66
C GLY A 92 25.76 18.55 16.63
N GLN A 93 27.07 18.59 16.36
CA GLN A 93 28.05 17.48 16.34
C GLN A 93 28.27 16.79 14.98
N ALA A 94 29.56 16.60 14.66
CA ALA A 94 30.14 16.15 13.41
C ALA A 94 30.35 14.62 13.39
N ASP A 95 30.42 14.04 12.17
CA ASP A 95 30.54 12.61 11.78
C ASP A 95 29.29 11.77 12.10
N SER A 96 28.62 10.97 11.26
CA SER A 96 28.85 10.29 9.97
C SER A 96 27.82 10.59 8.86
N GLY A 97 28.21 10.50 7.59
CA GLY A 97 27.39 10.85 6.44
C GLY A 97 26.29 9.88 5.99
N SER A 98 25.30 10.45 5.29
CA SER A 98 24.00 9.84 5.03
C SER A 98 23.85 9.32 3.60
N VAL A 99 23.46 8.04 3.50
CA VAL A 99 22.93 7.39 2.28
C VAL A 99 21.45 7.74 2.11
N LEU A 100 20.99 8.01 0.88
CA LEU A 100 19.58 8.19 0.55
C LEU A 100 18.83 6.85 0.60
N ASN A 101 17.79 6.76 1.44
CA ASN A 101 16.85 5.64 1.47
C ASN A 101 15.60 5.99 0.63
N TYR A 102 15.27 5.16 -0.36
CA TYR A 102 14.08 5.35 -1.18
C TYR A 102 12.83 4.75 -0.52
N GLY A 103 11.69 5.40 -0.67
CA GLY A 103 10.43 5.07 -0.03
C GLY A 103 9.61 6.28 0.39
N VAL A 104 8.46 6.00 1.01
CA VAL A 104 7.66 7.05 1.61
C VAL A 104 8.27 7.39 2.96
N GLN A 105 9.03 8.47 3.03
CA GLN A 105 9.70 8.85 4.26
C GLN A 105 8.74 9.49 5.26
N VAL A 106 9.00 9.32 6.54
CA VAL A 106 8.24 9.99 7.63
C VAL A 106 8.43 11.50 7.58
N ALA A 107 9.57 11.95 7.05
CA ALA A 107 9.90 13.36 6.95
C ALA A 107 8.94 14.16 6.05
N LEU A 108 8.05 13.52 5.29
CA LEU A 108 6.96 14.19 4.55
C LEU A 108 5.96 14.91 5.46
N SER A 109 5.95 14.62 6.77
CA SER A 109 5.17 15.38 7.76
C SER A 109 5.89 16.65 8.24
N GLN A 110 7.17 16.84 7.93
CA GLN A 110 7.85 18.09 8.20
C GLN A 110 7.44 19.13 7.16
N PRO A 111 7.03 20.34 7.59
CA PRO A 111 6.51 21.38 6.69
C PRO A 111 7.41 21.73 5.50
N ASN A 112 8.73 21.50 5.62
CA ASN A 112 9.72 21.90 4.62
C ASN A 112 10.47 20.73 3.98
N PHE A 113 10.18 19.47 4.31
CA PHE A 113 11.03 18.34 3.89
C PHE A 113 11.26 18.29 2.38
N PHE A 114 10.21 18.51 1.59
CA PHE A 114 10.32 18.46 0.13
C PHE A 114 11.15 19.61 -0.42
N ALA A 115 10.97 20.81 0.13
CA ALA A 115 11.77 21.98 -0.25
C ALA A 115 13.24 21.78 0.13
N GLU A 116 13.51 21.34 1.35
CA GLU A 116 14.87 21.07 1.86
C GLU A 116 15.55 19.92 1.10
N THR A 117 14.82 18.84 0.80
CA THR A 117 15.36 17.71 0.02
C THR A 117 15.69 18.14 -1.41
N ARG A 118 14.82 18.94 -2.04
CA ARG A 118 15.09 19.50 -3.37
C ARG A 118 16.33 20.40 -3.34
N GLU A 119 16.42 21.31 -2.37
CA GLU A 119 17.56 22.21 -2.23
C GLU A 119 18.85 21.41 -2.02
N ALA A 120 18.83 20.39 -1.15
CA ALA A 120 19.97 19.50 -0.95
C ALA A 120 20.38 18.76 -2.24
N PHE A 121 19.43 18.27 -3.04
CA PHE A 121 19.73 17.62 -4.32
C PHE A 121 20.33 18.59 -5.34
N VAL A 122 19.83 19.83 -5.40
CA VAL A 122 20.37 20.88 -6.26
C VAL A 122 21.79 21.25 -5.84
N GLU A 123 22.03 21.44 -4.54
CA GLU A 123 23.36 21.75 -3.99
C GLU A 123 24.37 20.61 -4.21
N ALA A 124 23.92 19.37 -4.07
CA ALA A 124 24.73 18.18 -4.33
C ALA A 124 24.91 17.88 -5.83
N ALA A 125 24.41 18.74 -6.72
CA ALA A 125 24.41 18.52 -8.17
C ALA A 125 23.87 17.14 -8.56
N THR A 126 22.80 16.69 -7.89
CA THR A 126 22.16 15.40 -8.15
C THR A 126 21.26 15.51 -9.38
N THR A 127 21.21 14.47 -10.22
CA THR A 127 20.22 14.33 -11.29
C THR A 127 18.97 13.65 -10.73
N PHE A 128 17.81 14.30 -10.79
CA PHE A 128 16.57 13.79 -10.19
C PHE A 128 15.30 14.32 -10.87
N ILE A 129 14.18 13.66 -10.59
CA ILE A 129 12.83 14.10 -10.96
C ILE A 129 12.14 14.67 -9.72
N GLU A 130 11.47 15.81 -9.87
CA GLU A 130 10.53 16.36 -8.89
C GLU A 130 9.13 16.35 -9.49
N ALA A 131 8.16 15.79 -8.77
CA ALA A 131 6.75 15.82 -9.12
C ALA A 131 5.95 16.51 -8.01
N ASP A 132 5.49 17.73 -8.31
CA ASP A 132 4.63 18.54 -7.47
C ASP A 132 3.17 18.21 -7.78
N LEU A 133 2.57 17.33 -6.98
CA LEU A 133 1.19 16.90 -7.16
C LEU A 133 0.18 17.98 -6.76
N THR A 134 0.60 19.01 -6.03
CA THR A 134 -0.25 20.13 -5.64
C THR A 134 -0.26 21.21 -6.70
N ALA A 135 0.92 21.59 -7.22
CA ALA A 135 1.03 22.51 -8.34
C ALA A 135 0.75 21.84 -9.69
N MET A 136 0.59 20.51 -9.72
CA MET A 136 0.42 19.71 -10.94
C MET A 136 1.56 19.95 -11.94
N GLN A 137 2.80 19.87 -11.46
CA GLN A 137 4.00 20.19 -12.23
C GLN A 137 5.09 19.13 -12.03
N LEU A 138 5.69 18.66 -13.12
CA LEU A 138 6.88 17.82 -13.09
C LEU A 138 8.09 18.61 -13.58
N ARG A 139 9.23 18.42 -12.91
CA ARG A 139 10.52 19.06 -13.18
C ARG A 139 11.61 18.00 -13.21
N PHE A 140 12.54 18.12 -14.15
CA PHE A 140 13.72 17.25 -14.23
C PHE A 140 14.97 18.11 -14.10
N PHE A 141 15.81 17.71 -13.16
CA PHE A 141 17.08 18.36 -12.87
C PHE A 141 18.20 17.45 -13.33
N GLU A 142 19.11 17.98 -14.15
CA GLU A 142 20.33 17.31 -14.56
C GLU A 142 21.51 18.01 -13.86
N ASN A 143 22.26 17.25 -13.06
CA ASN A 143 23.35 17.77 -12.22
C ASN A 143 22.93 18.98 -11.35
N GLY A 144 21.74 18.90 -10.74
CA GLY A 144 21.15 19.99 -9.93
C GLY A 144 20.60 21.17 -10.73
N ILE A 145 20.68 21.16 -12.07
CA ILE A 145 20.19 22.24 -12.92
C ILE A 145 18.86 21.82 -13.54
N LEU A 146 17.82 22.65 -13.40
CA LEU A 146 16.54 22.43 -14.06
C LEU A 146 16.71 22.46 -15.60
N THR A 147 16.49 21.34 -16.27
CA THR A 147 16.64 21.21 -17.73
C THR A 147 15.32 20.99 -18.45
N GLU A 148 14.36 20.28 -17.84
CA GLU A 148 13.03 20.05 -18.40
C GLU A 148 11.93 20.30 -17.37
N SER A 149 10.76 20.69 -17.88
CA SER A 149 9.57 20.95 -17.07
C SER A 149 8.32 20.63 -17.89
N ALA A 150 7.35 19.95 -17.28
CA ALA A 150 6.11 19.53 -17.95
C ALA A 150 4.90 19.58 -17.00
N PRO A 151 3.72 20.03 -17.47
CA PRO A 151 2.51 19.98 -16.67
C PRO A 151 2.09 18.52 -16.41
N ILE A 152 1.67 18.24 -15.18
CA ILE A 152 1.00 16.99 -14.85
C ILE A 152 -0.46 17.12 -15.30
N LEU A 153 -0.91 16.22 -16.16
CA LEU A 153 -2.26 16.23 -16.74
C LEU A 153 -3.27 15.43 -15.91
N ALA A 154 -2.79 14.45 -15.13
CA ALA A 154 -3.57 13.75 -14.13
C ALA A 154 -2.65 13.11 -13.09
N LYS A 155 -3.18 12.92 -11.89
CA LYS A 155 -2.58 12.15 -10.80
C LYS A 155 -3.61 11.18 -10.24
N GLY A 156 -3.15 10.22 -9.47
CA GLY A 156 -3.99 9.32 -8.70
C GLY A 156 -5.03 10.04 -7.84
N ILE A 157 -6.23 9.46 -7.75
CA ILE A 157 -7.35 10.05 -7.01
C ILE A 157 -7.10 9.92 -5.51
N GLU A 158 -7.10 11.06 -4.82
CA GLU A 158 -6.89 11.16 -3.37
C GLU A 158 -7.95 10.38 -2.58
N GLY A 159 -7.53 9.71 -1.50
CA GLY A 159 -8.40 8.88 -0.66
C GLY A 159 -8.77 7.52 -1.26
N THR A 160 -8.35 7.22 -2.49
CA THR A 160 -8.59 5.92 -3.13
C THR A 160 -7.32 5.06 -3.16
N TRP A 161 -7.42 3.77 -3.45
CA TRP A 161 -6.24 2.94 -3.66
C TRP A 161 -5.42 3.34 -4.90
N TRP A 162 -5.98 4.21 -5.76
CA TRP A 162 -5.29 4.85 -6.87
C TRP A 162 -4.51 6.09 -6.45
N GLN A 163 -4.50 6.51 -5.19
CA GLN A 163 -3.77 7.72 -4.80
C GLN A 163 -2.27 7.58 -5.08
N THR A 164 -1.70 8.53 -5.83
CA THR A 164 -0.25 8.60 -6.02
C THR A 164 0.40 8.99 -4.70
N PRO A 165 1.28 8.13 -4.13
CA PRO A 165 1.85 8.38 -2.82
C PRO A 165 2.98 9.42 -2.90
N ALA A 166 2.95 10.43 -2.03
CA ALA A 166 4.07 11.35 -1.86
C ALA A 166 5.26 10.62 -1.21
N GLY A 167 6.49 10.97 -1.57
CA GLY A 167 7.69 10.27 -1.09
C GLY A 167 8.94 10.57 -1.91
N LEU A 168 10.06 9.99 -1.49
CA LEU A 168 11.32 10.02 -2.23
C LEU A 168 11.60 8.63 -2.76
N TYR A 169 11.47 8.42 -4.05
CA TYR A 169 11.63 7.12 -4.71
C TYR A 169 12.83 7.11 -5.65
N ALA A 170 13.01 6.02 -6.38
CA ALA A 170 13.91 5.94 -7.52
C ALA A 170 13.22 5.24 -8.68
N VAL A 171 13.64 5.53 -9.90
CA VAL A 171 13.16 4.80 -11.08
C VAL A 171 13.61 3.34 -10.99
N GLU A 172 12.67 2.42 -10.84
CA GLU A 172 12.94 0.98 -10.69
C GLU A 172 13.19 0.33 -12.05
N PHE A 173 12.38 0.69 -13.04
CA PHE A 173 12.53 0.27 -14.42
C PHE A 173 11.82 1.25 -15.36
N LYS A 174 12.11 1.13 -16.66
CA LYS A 174 11.49 1.94 -17.71
C LYS A 174 11.10 1.09 -18.90
N LYS A 175 9.94 1.38 -19.50
CA LYS A 175 9.45 0.72 -20.72
C LYS A 175 8.81 1.73 -21.67
N GLU A 176 9.13 1.63 -22.96
CA GLU A 176 8.51 2.49 -23.98
C GLU A 176 7.00 2.28 -24.07
N ARG A 177 6.53 1.07 -23.75
CA ARG A 177 5.11 0.72 -23.74
C ARG A 177 4.86 -0.33 -22.66
N HIS A 178 4.43 0.11 -21.48
CA HIS A 178 4.12 -0.77 -20.36
C HIS A 178 2.64 -1.16 -20.36
N PHE A 179 2.31 -2.43 -20.14
CA PHE A 179 0.93 -2.84 -19.92
C PHE A 179 0.60 -2.82 -18.42
N SER A 180 -0.30 -1.93 -18.02
CA SER A 180 -0.83 -1.91 -16.65
C SER A 180 -1.92 -2.97 -16.52
N THR A 181 -1.63 -4.04 -15.78
CA THR A 181 -2.62 -5.09 -15.43
C THR A 181 -3.76 -4.52 -14.59
N VAL A 182 -3.46 -3.47 -13.85
CA VAL A 182 -4.36 -2.80 -12.94
C VAL A 182 -5.34 -1.90 -13.72
N GLY A 183 -4.85 -1.06 -14.64
CA GLY A 183 -5.72 -0.21 -15.47
C GLY A 183 -6.26 -0.87 -16.75
N GLN A 184 -5.76 -2.05 -17.11
CA GLN A 184 -6.05 -2.77 -18.37
C GLN A 184 -5.78 -1.90 -19.62
N ILE A 185 -4.67 -1.16 -19.57
CA ILE A 185 -4.26 -0.16 -20.55
C ILE A 185 -2.74 -0.26 -20.78
N TYR A 186 -2.30 0.14 -21.97
CA TYR A 186 -0.90 0.44 -22.22
C TYR A 186 -0.59 1.88 -21.83
N GLN A 187 0.52 2.06 -21.14
CA GLN A 187 1.08 3.33 -20.73
C GLN A 187 2.38 3.56 -21.52
N PRO A 188 2.40 4.49 -22.48
CA PRO A 188 3.61 4.80 -23.23
C PRO A 188 4.63 5.54 -22.36
N TRP A 189 5.92 5.36 -22.65
CA TRP A 189 7.05 6.05 -22.01
C TRP A 189 7.05 5.94 -20.49
N SER A 190 6.76 4.75 -19.99
CA SER A 190 6.54 4.49 -18.56
C SER A 190 7.84 4.40 -17.78
N LEU A 191 7.88 5.11 -16.65
CA LEU A 191 8.91 5.03 -15.62
C LEU A 191 8.25 4.53 -14.33
N SER A 192 8.58 3.31 -13.89
CA SER A 192 8.14 2.81 -12.57
C SER A 192 8.96 3.50 -11.50
N PHE A 193 8.31 3.98 -10.44
CA PHE A 193 9.01 4.50 -9.27
C PHE A 193 8.57 3.87 -7.95
N GLN A 194 7.43 3.17 -7.93
CA GLN A 194 7.00 2.38 -6.77
C GLN A 194 5.91 1.39 -7.17
N GLY A 195 6.18 0.08 -7.14
CA GLY A 195 5.13 -0.94 -7.35
C GLY A 195 4.36 -0.72 -8.66
N ASN A 196 3.05 -0.44 -8.57
CA ASN A 196 2.20 -0.14 -9.73
C ASN A 196 2.07 1.36 -10.07
N PHE A 197 2.92 2.23 -9.52
CA PHE A 197 2.92 3.68 -9.73
C PHE A 197 3.96 4.10 -10.76
N PHE A 198 3.50 4.79 -11.81
CA PHE A 198 4.30 5.16 -12.97
C PHE A 198 4.21 6.65 -13.27
N ILE A 199 5.29 7.22 -13.80
CA ILE A 199 5.23 8.44 -14.63
C ILE A 199 5.10 7.96 -16.08
N HIS A 200 4.09 8.43 -16.81
CA HIS A 200 3.80 7.91 -18.15
C HIS A 200 3.12 8.94 -19.07
N GLY A 201 3.13 8.66 -20.37
CA GLY A 201 2.38 9.40 -21.38
C GLY A 201 0.88 9.06 -21.37
N TRP A 202 0.16 9.37 -22.44
CA TRP A 202 -1.28 9.17 -22.50
C TRP A 202 -1.65 7.70 -22.63
N PRO A 203 -2.40 7.11 -21.68
CA PRO A 203 -2.73 5.69 -21.77
C PRO A 203 -3.66 5.34 -22.92
N GLU A 204 -3.50 4.14 -23.45
CA GLU A 204 -4.30 3.60 -24.54
C GLU A 204 -4.83 2.21 -24.21
N PHE A 205 -6.03 1.89 -24.68
CA PHE A 205 -6.55 0.53 -24.66
C PHE A 205 -5.77 -0.35 -25.64
N ALA A 206 -5.98 -1.67 -25.55
CA ALA A 206 -5.27 -2.62 -26.42
C ALA A 206 -5.52 -2.41 -27.92
N ASP A 207 -6.62 -1.76 -28.30
CA ASP A 207 -6.95 -1.38 -29.68
C ASP A 207 -6.31 -0.06 -30.14
N GLY A 208 -5.50 0.59 -29.29
CA GLY A 208 -4.84 1.87 -29.55
C GLY A 208 -5.72 3.10 -29.25
N THR A 209 -6.96 2.92 -28.79
CA THR A 209 -7.83 4.03 -28.42
C THR A 209 -7.33 4.67 -27.12
N LYS A 210 -7.11 5.98 -27.12
CA LYS A 210 -6.71 6.72 -25.92
C LYS A 210 -7.79 6.70 -24.85
N VAL A 211 -7.39 6.60 -23.58
CA VAL A 211 -8.30 6.79 -22.44
C VAL A 211 -8.83 8.22 -22.42
N ASN A 212 -10.01 8.42 -21.82
CA ASN A 212 -10.57 9.76 -21.68
C ASN A 212 -9.75 10.63 -20.71
N GLU A 213 -9.97 11.94 -20.77
CA GLU A 213 -9.27 12.91 -19.91
C GLU A 213 -9.57 12.68 -18.42
N GLU A 214 -10.79 12.25 -18.09
CA GLU A 214 -11.24 11.96 -16.72
C GLU A 214 -10.59 10.70 -16.12
N PHE A 215 -9.90 9.88 -16.92
CA PHE A 215 -9.23 8.68 -16.43
C PHE A 215 -8.01 9.06 -15.58
N ALA A 216 -8.22 9.09 -14.27
CA ALA A 216 -7.21 9.27 -13.24
C ALA A 216 -6.87 7.90 -12.62
N GLY A 217 -6.05 7.11 -13.31
CA GLY A 217 -5.43 5.92 -12.74
C GLY A 217 -4.32 6.29 -11.73
N GLY A 218 -3.65 5.29 -11.15
CA GLY A 218 -2.72 5.50 -10.04
C GLY A 218 -1.49 6.38 -10.31
N GLY A 219 -1.10 6.54 -11.57
CA GLY A 219 0.16 7.19 -11.98
C GLY A 219 0.12 8.71 -12.16
N ILE A 220 1.27 9.26 -12.53
CA ILE A 220 1.48 10.65 -12.94
C ILE A 220 1.44 10.70 -14.48
N ARG A 221 0.38 11.28 -15.04
CA ARG A 221 0.19 11.38 -16.49
C ARG A 221 0.75 12.69 -17.03
N LEU A 222 1.62 12.60 -18.03
CA LEU A 222 2.11 13.72 -18.83
C LEU A 222 1.53 13.68 -20.25
N ALA A 223 1.78 14.72 -21.05
CA ALA A 223 1.59 14.62 -22.49
C ALA A 223 2.62 13.64 -23.09
N ASP A 224 2.27 12.94 -24.19
CA ASP A 224 3.16 11.94 -24.80
C ASP A 224 4.54 12.49 -25.14
N ALA A 225 4.60 13.70 -25.71
CA ALA A 225 5.85 14.34 -26.08
C ALA A 225 6.73 14.64 -24.85
N ASP A 226 6.12 14.98 -23.72
CA ASP A 226 6.84 15.32 -22.49
C ASP A 226 7.33 14.04 -21.79
N ALA A 227 6.47 13.01 -21.74
CA ALA A 227 6.83 11.68 -21.24
C ALA A 227 7.96 11.05 -22.06
N GLU A 228 7.91 11.15 -23.39
CA GLU A 228 8.97 10.65 -24.27
C GLU A 228 10.31 11.35 -24.03
N ARG A 229 10.30 12.68 -23.89
CA ARG A 229 11.53 13.45 -23.58
C ARG A 229 12.10 13.04 -22.23
N LEU A 230 11.27 13.02 -21.19
CA LEU A 230 11.68 12.58 -19.85
C LEU A 230 12.23 11.16 -19.87
N TYR A 231 11.52 10.23 -20.54
CA TYR A 231 11.94 8.85 -20.71
C TYR A 231 13.33 8.76 -21.35
N LYS A 232 13.65 9.56 -22.36
CA LYS A 232 14.97 9.51 -23.01
C LYS A 232 16.10 10.02 -22.11
N LEU A 233 15.83 10.99 -21.23
CA LEU A 233 16.82 11.59 -20.34
C LEU A 233 17.10 10.75 -19.09
N VAL A 234 16.07 10.08 -18.57
CA VAL A 234 16.11 9.44 -17.25
C VAL A 234 16.70 8.03 -17.32
N SER A 235 17.57 7.72 -16.35
CA SER A 235 18.16 6.40 -16.14
C SER A 235 17.50 5.64 -14.99
N VAL A 236 17.54 4.31 -15.00
CA VAL A 236 17.15 3.49 -13.83
C VAL A 236 18.01 3.90 -12.62
N GLY A 237 17.40 4.02 -11.45
CA GLY A 237 18.01 4.52 -10.22
C GLY A 237 17.96 6.04 -10.04
N THR A 238 17.45 6.79 -11.03
CA THR A 238 17.26 8.25 -10.88
C THR A 238 16.26 8.53 -9.75
N PRO A 239 16.60 9.36 -8.75
CA PRO A 239 15.67 9.74 -7.68
C PRO A 239 14.41 10.42 -8.22
N VAL A 240 13.27 10.14 -7.58
CA VAL A 240 11.95 10.71 -7.89
C VAL A 240 11.34 11.27 -6.61
N LEU A 241 11.39 12.58 -6.43
CA LEU A 241 10.78 13.29 -5.31
C LEU A 241 9.33 13.67 -5.66
N VAL A 242 8.36 12.97 -5.09
CA VAL A 242 6.93 13.23 -5.28
C VAL A 242 6.39 13.95 -4.06
N HIS A 243 5.86 15.17 -4.21
CA HIS A 243 5.31 15.93 -3.08
C HIS A 243 3.84 16.30 -3.27
N ALA A 244 3.12 16.32 -2.16
CA ALA A 244 1.74 16.77 -2.04
C ALA A 244 1.67 17.78 -0.89
N ALA A 245 0.66 18.66 -0.90
CA ALA A 245 0.59 19.93 -0.17
C ALA A 245 1.21 19.88 1.25
N ASP A 246 1.99 20.91 1.55
CA ASP A 246 2.73 21.05 2.81
C ASP A 246 1.81 21.01 4.04
N VAL A 247 2.31 20.37 5.09
CA VAL A 247 1.69 20.39 6.41
C VAL A 247 1.83 21.80 6.98
N GLU A 248 0.72 22.53 7.13
CA GLU A 248 0.74 23.82 7.83
C GLU A 248 1.39 23.66 9.22
N ALA A 249 2.36 24.53 9.52
CA ALA A 249 3.02 24.58 10.82
C ALA A 249 2.00 24.84 11.93
N GLU A 250 2.06 24.06 13.01
CA GLU A 250 1.11 24.19 14.12
C GLU A 250 1.47 25.32 15.08
N ASP A 251 0.46 26.08 15.52
CA ASP A 251 0.58 27.08 16.60
C ASP A 251 0.53 26.46 18.01
N PHE A 252 0.60 25.13 18.13
CA PHE A 252 0.40 24.43 19.40
C PHE A 252 1.50 23.41 19.67
N VAL A 253 2.03 23.46 20.90
CA VAL A 253 3.04 22.53 21.41
C VAL A 253 2.38 21.66 22.48
N TYR A 254 2.43 20.35 22.30
CA TYR A 254 1.99 19.39 23.30
C TYR A 254 3.06 19.27 24.40
N GLU A 255 2.66 19.32 25.67
CA GLU A 255 3.53 19.02 26.80
C GLU A 255 3.39 17.54 27.18
N PRO A 256 4.37 16.68 26.84
CA PRO A 256 4.28 15.25 27.11
C PRO A 256 4.29 14.98 28.62
N LYS A 257 3.38 14.11 29.06
CA LYS A 257 3.34 13.56 30.41
C LYS A 257 3.01 12.08 30.33
N ILE A 258 3.64 11.29 31.19
CA ILE A 258 3.44 9.84 31.24
C ILE A 258 2.13 9.57 31.99
N PRO A 259 1.10 8.94 31.37
CA PRO A 259 -0.09 8.46 32.07
C PRO A 259 0.22 7.24 32.94
N ASP A 260 -0.56 7.04 34.00
CA ASP A 260 -0.49 5.85 34.85
C ASP A 260 -1.27 4.70 34.19
N LEU A 261 -0.60 3.99 33.27
CA LEU A 261 -1.16 2.84 32.55
C LEU A 261 -0.47 1.55 32.97
N LYS A 262 -1.24 0.46 33.04
CA LYS A 262 -0.69 -0.88 33.35
C LYS A 262 -0.02 -1.55 32.16
N THR A 263 -0.33 -1.10 30.95
CA THR A 263 0.12 -1.71 29.70
C THR A 263 1.62 -1.45 29.46
N PRO A 264 2.39 -2.45 29.00
CA PRO A 264 3.85 -2.32 28.89
C PRO A 264 4.27 -1.37 27.76
N HIS A 265 3.55 -1.36 26.65
CA HIS A 265 3.89 -0.57 25.48
C HIS A 265 2.68 0.21 24.96
N TYR A 266 2.79 1.55 24.96
CA TYR A 266 1.73 2.40 24.46
C TYR A 266 2.25 3.66 23.77
N LEU A 267 1.46 4.16 22.83
CA LEU A 267 1.64 5.45 22.17
C LEU A 267 0.27 6.09 21.94
N ILE A 268 0.19 7.39 22.17
CA ILE A 268 -0.82 8.27 21.59
C ILE A 268 -0.10 9.45 20.92
N ALA A 269 -0.34 9.64 19.63
CA ALA A 269 0.32 10.66 18.83
C ALA A 269 -0.64 11.29 17.81
N ASP A 270 -0.49 12.58 17.58
CA ASP A 270 -1.23 13.30 16.54
C ASP A 270 -0.66 12.93 15.17
N VAL A 271 -1.53 12.42 14.28
CA VAL A 271 -1.14 11.84 13.00
C VAL A 271 -0.57 12.88 12.05
N LYS A 272 -1.12 14.11 12.05
CA LYS A 272 -0.72 15.15 11.10
C LYS A 272 0.62 15.78 11.51
N SER A 273 0.72 16.21 12.76
CA SER A 273 1.92 16.87 13.28
C SER A 273 3.05 15.92 13.66
N SER A 274 2.76 14.61 13.72
CA SER A 274 3.65 13.59 14.29
C SER A 274 3.97 13.79 15.78
N THR A 275 3.25 14.68 16.46
CA THR A 275 3.55 15.00 17.86
C THR A 275 3.12 13.86 18.77
N VAL A 276 4.04 13.36 19.58
CA VAL A 276 3.75 12.36 20.62
C VAL A 276 3.10 13.06 21.82
N LEU A 277 1.86 12.68 22.14
CA LEU A 277 1.11 13.21 23.29
C LEU A 277 1.50 12.48 24.58
N ALA A 278 1.68 11.17 24.48
CA ALA A 278 2.27 10.30 25.50
C ALA A 278 2.75 9.00 24.89
N SER A 279 3.81 8.43 25.44
CA SER A 279 4.31 7.11 25.06
C SER A 279 5.06 6.46 26.21
N SER A 280 5.20 5.13 26.15
CA SER A 280 6.32 4.44 26.79
C SER A 280 7.56 4.47 25.87
N ASP A 281 8.42 3.45 25.95
CA ASP A 281 9.60 3.34 25.08
C ASP A 281 9.18 3.11 23.62
N LEU A 282 9.43 4.11 22.77
CA LEU A 282 9.00 4.14 21.37
C LEU A 282 9.65 3.06 20.50
N ASP A 283 10.87 2.66 20.83
CA ASP A 283 11.69 1.74 20.03
C ASP A 283 11.72 0.32 20.60
N ALA A 284 11.02 0.09 21.71
CA ALA A 284 10.88 -1.25 22.29
C ALA A 284 10.18 -2.20 21.30
N VAL A 285 10.88 -3.29 20.95
CA VAL A 285 10.42 -4.31 20.00
C VAL A 285 9.51 -5.30 20.72
N ALA A 286 8.31 -5.51 20.20
CA ALA A 286 7.36 -6.50 20.70
C ALA A 286 6.65 -7.24 19.56
N PRO A 287 6.18 -8.48 19.80
CA PRO A 287 5.31 -9.17 18.85
C PRO A 287 4.00 -8.39 18.64
N ILE A 288 3.55 -8.29 17.39
CA ILE A 288 2.43 -7.40 17.02
C ILE A 288 1.13 -8.12 16.66
N ALA A 289 1.14 -9.45 16.67
CA ALA A 289 0.00 -10.27 16.27
C ALA A 289 -0.64 -9.78 14.95
N SER A 290 -1.97 -9.84 14.85
CA SER A 290 -2.75 -9.46 13.66
C SER A 290 -2.65 -7.99 13.25
N VAL A 291 -1.98 -7.11 14.00
CA VAL A 291 -1.64 -5.76 13.51
C VAL A 291 -0.80 -5.85 12.22
N ALA A 292 -0.02 -6.93 12.05
CA ALA A 292 0.74 -7.20 10.83
C ALA A 292 -0.12 -7.16 9.54
N LYS A 293 -1.42 -7.46 9.63
CA LYS A 293 -2.33 -7.46 8.49
C LYS A 293 -2.55 -6.06 7.87
N LEU A 294 -2.24 -4.99 8.61
CA LEU A 294 -2.19 -3.64 8.03
C LEU A 294 -1.09 -3.54 6.96
N MET A 295 0.10 -4.12 7.21
CA MET A 295 1.17 -4.19 6.22
C MET A 295 0.80 -5.13 5.06
N THR A 296 0.15 -6.26 5.34
CA THR A 296 -0.35 -7.17 4.30
C THR A 296 -1.33 -6.48 3.36
N ALA A 297 -2.32 -5.77 3.90
CA ALA A 297 -3.27 -5.00 3.10
C ALA A 297 -2.56 -3.89 2.30
N LEU A 298 -1.57 -3.23 2.90
CA LEU A 298 -0.79 -2.21 2.25
C LEU A 298 0.01 -2.75 1.05
N VAL A 299 0.77 -3.83 1.24
CA VAL A 299 1.54 -4.45 0.15
C VAL A 299 0.61 -4.97 -0.94
N ALA A 300 -0.50 -5.63 -0.57
CA ALA A 300 -1.49 -6.08 -1.54
C ALA A 300 -2.04 -4.91 -2.37
N ALA A 301 -2.36 -3.78 -1.74
CA ALA A 301 -2.86 -2.60 -2.44
C ALA A 301 -1.85 -1.96 -3.39
N GLU A 302 -0.54 -2.09 -3.12
CA GLU A 302 0.51 -1.49 -3.95
C GLU A 302 0.99 -2.42 -5.08
N HIS A 303 0.86 -3.73 -4.91
CA HIS A 303 1.44 -4.73 -5.83
C HIS A 303 0.40 -5.60 -6.54
N ILE A 304 -0.85 -5.68 -6.05
CA ILE A 304 -1.89 -6.54 -6.61
C ILE A 304 -3.06 -5.70 -7.11
N ASN A 305 -3.65 -6.09 -8.24
CA ASN A 305 -4.88 -5.47 -8.72
C ASN A 305 -6.06 -5.84 -7.80
N LEU A 306 -6.54 -4.89 -6.99
CA LEU A 306 -7.63 -5.12 -6.03
C LEU A 306 -8.99 -5.40 -6.69
N ASP A 307 -9.16 -5.04 -7.97
CA ASP A 307 -10.36 -5.33 -8.75
C ASP A 307 -10.35 -6.76 -9.33
N SER A 308 -9.23 -7.48 -9.21
CA SER A 308 -9.09 -8.83 -9.75
C SER A 308 -9.76 -9.88 -8.87
N SER A 309 -9.95 -11.07 -9.46
CA SER A 309 -10.32 -12.27 -8.71
C SER A 309 -9.12 -13.20 -8.61
N VAL A 310 -8.84 -13.68 -7.41
CA VAL A 310 -7.72 -14.60 -7.13
C VAL A 310 -8.20 -16.01 -6.85
N TYR A 311 -7.32 -16.97 -7.12
CA TYR A 311 -7.59 -18.38 -6.84
C TYR A 311 -7.29 -18.70 -5.38
N VAL A 312 -8.22 -19.41 -4.75
CA VAL A 312 -8.06 -19.86 -3.37
C VAL A 312 -7.28 -21.18 -3.42
N ASN A 313 -5.97 -21.09 -3.33
CA ASN A 313 -5.06 -22.24 -3.34
C ASN A 313 -4.67 -22.55 -1.88
N GLU A 314 -5.07 -23.72 -1.39
CA GLU A 314 -4.67 -24.28 -0.08
C GLU A 314 -4.94 -23.43 1.19
N PRO A 315 -6.14 -22.87 1.42
CA PRO A 315 -6.47 -22.16 2.68
C PRO A 315 -6.52 -23.11 3.91
N THR A 316 -6.50 -24.43 3.69
CA THR A 316 -6.83 -25.45 4.71
C THR A 316 -5.77 -25.66 5.79
N PHE A 317 -4.57 -25.08 5.66
CA PHE A 317 -3.47 -25.31 6.60
C PHE A 317 -3.32 -24.22 7.66
N VAL A 318 -4.10 -23.14 7.61
CA VAL A 318 -4.02 -22.03 8.57
C VAL A 318 -5.38 -21.75 9.21
N GLN A 319 -5.44 -21.78 10.53
CA GLN A 319 -6.68 -21.57 11.28
C GLN A 319 -7.03 -20.07 11.36
N SER A 320 -8.28 -19.74 11.02
CA SER A 320 -8.90 -18.43 11.28
C SER A 320 -9.96 -18.57 12.37
N LEU A 321 -10.24 -17.48 13.09
CA LEU A 321 -11.32 -17.44 14.10
C LEU A 321 -12.68 -17.76 13.47
N ILE A 322 -12.93 -17.23 12.26
CA ILE A 322 -14.09 -17.56 11.43
C ILE A 322 -13.57 -18.07 10.07
N PRO A 323 -13.62 -19.38 9.81
CA PRO A 323 -13.23 -19.93 8.51
C PRO A 323 -14.26 -19.58 7.43
N ARG A 324 -13.80 -19.05 6.28
CA ARG A 324 -14.71 -18.66 5.17
C ARG A 324 -14.26 -19.13 3.78
N LEU A 325 -13.03 -19.61 3.64
CA LEU A 325 -12.44 -19.89 2.32
C LEU A 325 -12.43 -21.38 1.92
N GLY A 326 -12.63 -22.32 2.85
CA GLY A 326 -12.40 -23.76 2.64
C GLY A 326 -13.11 -24.45 1.46
N GLU A 327 -14.23 -23.92 0.95
CA GLU A 327 -14.97 -24.50 -0.19
C GLU A 327 -14.91 -23.65 -1.47
N ARG A 328 -14.17 -22.54 -1.43
CA ARG A 328 -14.12 -21.57 -2.53
C ARG A 328 -12.91 -21.86 -3.40
N SER A 329 -13.09 -21.80 -4.71
CA SER A 329 -11.99 -21.94 -5.68
C SER A 329 -11.47 -20.58 -6.18
N LYS A 330 -12.32 -19.55 -6.13
CA LYS A 330 -12.00 -18.19 -6.59
C LYS A 330 -12.79 -17.16 -5.80
N VAL A 331 -12.18 -16.02 -5.50
CA VAL A 331 -12.80 -14.91 -4.75
C VAL A 331 -12.29 -13.56 -5.25
N SER A 332 -13.01 -12.49 -4.95
CA SER A 332 -12.53 -11.13 -5.22
C SER A 332 -11.39 -10.74 -4.28
N MET A 333 -10.34 -10.10 -4.80
CA MET A 333 -9.24 -9.56 -3.99
C MET A 333 -9.74 -8.49 -3.00
N TYR A 334 -10.67 -7.64 -3.43
CA TYR A 334 -11.32 -6.68 -2.53
C TYR A 334 -12.06 -7.36 -1.37
N SER A 335 -12.85 -8.41 -1.65
CA SER A 335 -13.55 -9.15 -0.59
C SER A 335 -12.55 -9.84 0.35
N LEU A 336 -11.42 -10.34 -0.16
CA LEU A 336 -10.36 -10.90 0.67
C LEU A 336 -9.74 -9.84 1.59
N LEU A 337 -9.51 -8.61 1.12
CA LEU A 337 -9.07 -7.53 1.99
C LEU A 337 -10.09 -7.20 3.09
N GLN A 338 -11.39 -7.24 2.77
CA GLN A 338 -12.42 -7.08 3.79
C GLN A 338 -12.34 -8.20 4.84
N LEU A 339 -12.22 -9.45 4.41
CA LEU A 339 -12.09 -10.60 5.30
C LEU A 339 -10.81 -10.54 6.17
N LEU A 340 -9.69 -10.13 5.56
CA LEU A 340 -8.40 -9.90 6.22
C LEU A 340 -8.51 -8.84 7.32
N LEU A 341 -9.16 -7.71 7.03
CA LEU A 341 -9.13 -6.52 7.88
C LEU A 341 -10.25 -6.49 8.91
N VAL A 342 -11.46 -6.98 8.57
CA VAL A 342 -12.66 -6.92 9.43
C VAL A 342 -12.70 -8.11 10.40
N GLU A 343 -12.51 -9.33 9.90
CA GLU A 343 -12.53 -10.56 10.71
C GLU A 343 -11.13 -11.11 11.02
N SER A 344 -10.09 -10.38 10.66
CA SER A 344 -8.71 -10.78 10.98
C SER A 344 -8.33 -12.16 10.42
N SER A 345 -8.90 -12.56 9.26
CA SER A 345 -8.73 -13.89 8.70
C SER A 345 -7.27 -14.18 8.33
N ASN A 346 -6.76 -15.30 8.82
CA ASN A 346 -5.43 -15.81 8.47
C ASN A 346 -5.46 -16.53 7.12
N GLU A 347 -6.58 -17.18 6.77
CA GLU A 347 -6.79 -17.79 5.44
C GLU A 347 -6.66 -16.73 4.35
N ALA A 348 -7.29 -15.56 4.54
CA ALA A 348 -7.19 -14.45 3.60
C ALA A 348 -5.74 -13.94 3.45
N ALA A 349 -4.99 -13.85 4.56
CA ALA A 349 -3.59 -13.41 4.53
C ALA A 349 -2.71 -14.34 3.68
N GLU A 350 -2.86 -15.66 3.84
CA GLU A 350 -2.07 -16.62 3.06
C GLU A 350 -2.48 -16.64 1.58
N VAL A 351 -3.79 -16.53 1.27
CA VAL A 351 -4.24 -16.45 -0.13
C VAL A 351 -3.72 -15.18 -0.80
N ILE A 352 -3.72 -14.04 -0.11
CA ILE A 352 -3.15 -12.79 -0.63
C ILE A 352 -1.64 -12.94 -0.86
N ALA A 353 -0.90 -13.51 0.11
CA ALA A 353 0.53 -13.69 -0.02
C ALA A 353 0.90 -14.67 -1.16
N ALA A 354 0.08 -15.69 -1.39
CA ALA A 354 0.30 -16.67 -2.44
C ALA A 354 0.19 -16.08 -3.86
N GLU A 355 -0.55 -14.98 -4.06
CA GLU A 355 -0.74 -14.36 -5.38
C GLU A 355 0.58 -13.87 -6.00
N LEU A 356 1.52 -13.41 -5.17
CA LEU A 356 2.87 -13.02 -5.60
C LEU A 356 3.93 -14.09 -5.28
N GLY A 357 3.53 -15.17 -4.63
CA GLY A 357 4.43 -16.12 -3.95
C GLY A 357 4.74 -15.67 -2.52
N ARG A 358 4.52 -16.57 -1.55
CA ARG A 358 4.56 -16.25 -0.12
C ARG A 358 5.88 -15.62 0.34
N GLU A 359 7.01 -16.16 -0.09
CA GLU A 359 8.35 -15.64 0.29
C GLU A 359 8.59 -14.24 -0.28
N GLU A 360 8.25 -14.03 -1.54
CA GLU A 360 8.36 -12.73 -2.20
C GLU A 360 7.44 -11.70 -1.53
N PHE A 361 6.21 -12.09 -1.20
CA PHE A 361 5.28 -11.20 -0.49
C PHE A 361 5.84 -10.75 0.88
N ILE A 362 6.42 -11.68 1.65
CA ILE A 362 7.05 -11.33 2.94
C ILE A 362 8.30 -10.44 2.72
N ALA A 363 9.06 -10.67 1.66
CA ALA A 363 10.17 -9.79 1.29
C ALA A 363 9.68 -8.36 0.98
N LEU A 364 8.59 -8.22 0.23
CA LEU A 364 7.93 -6.94 -0.06
C LEU A 364 7.41 -6.26 1.21
N MET A 365 6.83 -6.99 2.17
CA MET A 365 6.43 -6.43 3.47
C MET A 365 7.61 -5.81 4.22
N ASN A 366 8.75 -6.51 4.27
CA ASN A 366 9.95 -6.01 4.93
C ASN A 366 10.64 -4.87 4.14
N GLN A 367 10.59 -4.92 2.80
CA GLN A 367 11.06 -3.81 1.96
C GLN A 367 10.21 -2.57 2.20
N LYS A 368 8.88 -2.72 2.26
CA LYS A 368 7.97 -1.62 2.55
C LYS A 368 8.25 -1.04 3.94
N ALA A 369 8.43 -1.88 4.96
CA ALA A 369 8.81 -1.44 6.30
C ALA A 369 10.08 -0.54 6.28
N ARG A 370 11.16 -1.01 5.64
CA ARG A 370 12.39 -0.22 5.48
C ARG A 370 12.15 1.10 4.75
N SER A 371 11.34 1.07 3.69
CA SER A 371 10.99 2.26 2.89
C SER A 371 10.23 3.32 3.69
N LEU A 372 9.48 2.90 4.72
CA LEU A 372 8.76 3.75 5.66
C LEU A 372 9.63 4.20 6.85
N GLY A 373 10.90 3.80 6.91
CA GLY A 373 11.78 4.04 8.06
C GLY A 373 11.41 3.22 9.30
N MET A 374 10.74 2.07 9.12
CA MET A 374 10.41 1.14 10.19
C MET A 374 11.61 0.23 10.51
N LEU A 375 12.61 0.77 11.21
CA LEU A 375 13.92 0.15 11.43
C LEU A 375 13.92 -0.98 12.49
N HIS A 376 12.88 -1.04 13.30
CA HIS A 376 12.66 -1.99 14.39
C HIS A 376 11.54 -3.00 14.07
N THR A 377 11.15 -3.12 12.80
CA THR A 377 10.12 -4.04 12.32
C THR A 377 10.69 -5.23 11.56
N ASN A 378 10.14 -6.42 11.84
CA ASN A 378 10.35 -7.63 11.06
C ASN A 378 9.02 -8.36 10.83
N PHE A 379 8.77 -8.76 9.59
CA PHE A 379 7.65 -9.64 9.21
C PHE A 379 8.18 -11.02 8.79
N ALA A 380 7.74 -12.06 9.48
CA ALA A 380 8.00 -13.47 9.19
C ALA A 380 6.80 -14.18 8.50
N ASP A 381 5.59 -13.62 8.61
CA ASP A 381 4.40 -14.06 7.87
C ASP A 381 3.39 -12.92 7.61
N ALA A 382 2.41 -13.17 6.74
CA ALA A 382 1.42 -12.17 6.32
C ALA A 382 0.23 -12.01 7.29
N SER A 383 0.11 -12.86 8.29
CA SER A 383 -1.05 -12.94 9.20
C SER A 383 -0.78 -12.34 10.58
N GLY A 384 0.46 -12.38 11.07
CA GLY A 384 0.77 -12.07 12.46
C GLY A 384 0.67 -13.26 13.42
N LEU A 385 0.66 -14.50 12.92
CA LEU A 385 0.63 -15.69 13.77
C LEU A 385 2.01 -15.98 14.39
N SER A 386 3.09 -15.74 13.65
CA SER A 386 4.44 -15.89 14.15
C SER A 386 4.74 -14.83 15.20
N ALA A 387 5.37 -15.27 16.30
CA ALA A 387 5.92 -14.36 17.30
C ALA A 387 7.09 -13.52 16.75
N GLU A 388 7.66 -13.89 15.60
CA GLU A 388 8.71 -13.15 14.90
C GLU A 388 8.18 -11.95 14.10
N ASN A 389 6.85 -11.86 13.91
CA ASN A 389 6.22 -10.62 13.49
C ASN A 389 6.31 -9.61 14.63
N THR A 390 7.32 -8.75 14.56
CA THR A 390 7.71 -7.82 15.62
C THR A 390 7.81 -6.40 15.08
N SER A 391 7.57 -5.42 15.93
CA SER A 391 7.68 -4.00 15.60
C SER A 391 7.86 -3.17 16.87
N SER A 392 8.17 -1.89 16.70
CA SER A 392 8.10 -0.88 17.75
C SER A 392 6.88 0.04 17.61
N LEU A 393 6.63 0.86 18.63
CA LEU A 393 5.57 1.88 18.60
C LEU A 393 5.85 2.96 17.54
N SER A 394 7.10 3.42 17.44
CA SER A 394 7.50 4.38 16.42
C SER A 394 7.20 3.86 15.02
N ASP A 395 7.49 2.58 14.77
CA ASP A 395 7.36 1.98 13.45
C ASP A 395 5.90 1.76 13.07
N LEU A 396 5.09 1.27 14.01
CA LEU A 396 3.66 1.14 13.79
C LEU A 396 2.98 2.50 13.61
N PHE A 397 3.49 3.56 14.24
CA PHE A 397 3.00 4.92 14.02
C PHE A 397 3.31 5.40 12.59
N ARG A 398 4.52 5.14 12.09
CA ARG A 398 4.89 5.43 10.69
C ARG A 398 3.97 4.69 9.71
N LEU A 399 3.71 3.42 9.96
CA LEU A 399 2.75 2.64 9.17
C LEU A 399 1.34 3.24 9.22
N ALA A 400 0.86 3.61 10.41
CA ALA A 400 -0.45 4.23 10.60
C ALA A 400 -0.58 5.58 9.87
N GLN A 401 0.42 6.45 9.98
CA GLN A 401 0.48 7.73 9.27
C GLN A 401 0.50 7.52 7.76
N TYR A 402 1.30 6.57 7.27
CA TYR A 402 1.35 6.25 5.86
C TYR A 402 -0.01 5.81 5.32
N ILE A 403 -0.64 4.87 6.02
CA ILE A 403 -1.96 4.36 5.64
C ILE A 403 -3.00 5.49 5.68
N TYR A 404 -3.03 6.29 6.75
CA TYR A 404 -3.97 7.41 6.86
C TYR A 404 -3.83 8.41 5.71
N THR A 405 -2.59 8.76 5.36
CA THR A 405 -2.31 9.81 4.38
C THR A 405 -2.43 9.32 2.94
N ASN A 406 -2.03 8.08 2.66
CA ASN A 406 -1.87 7.58 1.28
C ASN A 406 -2.83 6.43 0.92
N ARG A 407 -3.44 5.76 1.91
CA ARG A 407 -4.25 4.54 1.72
C ARG A 407 -5.43 4.51 2.70
N SER A 408 -6.12 5.64 2.91
CA SER A 408 -7.17 5.80 3.92
C SER A 408 -8.29 4.75 3.80
N PHE A 409 -8.56 4.28 2.58
CA PHE A 409 -9.53 3.20 2.33
C PHE A 409 -9.24 1.91 3.14
N ILE A 410 -7.98 1.61 3.49
CA ILE A 410 -7.65 0.48 4.38
C ILE A 410 -8.29 0.71 5.76
N LEU A 411 -8.23 1.93 6.29
CA LEU A 411 -8.87 2.28 7.56
C LEU A 411 -10.39 2.24 7.44
N GLU A 412 -10.95 2.72 6.34
CA GLU A 412 -12.40 2.65 6.07
C GLU A 412 -12.91 1.20 6.09
N ILE A 413 -12.18 0.27 5.44
CA ILE A 413 -12.48 -1.17 5.49
C ILE A 413 -12.42 -1.67 6.94
N THR A 414 -11.36 -1.34 7.69
CA THR A 414 -11.22 -1.80 9.08
C THR A 414 -12.30 -1.27 10.02
N ALA A 415 -12.85 -0.08 9.73
CA ALA A 415 -13.96 0.50 10.47
C ALA A 415 -15.29 -0.18 10.15
N ASN A 416 -15.32 -1.04 9.13
CA ASN A 416 -16.54 -1.60 8.55
C ASN A 416 -17.55 -0.49 8.22
N GLN A 417 -17.03 0.70 7.88
CA GLN A 417 -17.84 1.72 7.26
C GLN A 417 -18.14 1.19 5.87
N ASN A 418 -19.41 1.23 5.47
CA ASN A 418 -19.79 0.92 4.10
C ASN A 418 -19.10 1.94 3.20
N THR A 419 -17.86 1.67 2.79
CA THR A 419 -17.29 2.27 1.60
C THR A 419 -18.35 2.04 0.54
N ALA A 420 -18.89 3.13 -0.01
CA ALA A 420 -19.86 3.10 -1.10
C ALA A 420 -19.15 2.55 -2.33
N SER A 421 -18.86 1.26 -2.29
CA SER A 421 -18.02 0.56 -3.23
C SER A 421 -19.00 -0.30 -4.03
N SER A 422 -18.94 -0.19 -5.35
CA SER A 422 -19.75 -0.93 -6.33
C SER A 422 -19.50 -2.44 -6.29
N TYR A 423 -18.70 -2.91 -5.34
CA TYR A 423 -18.21 -4.26 -5.17
C TYR A 423 -19.28 -5.04 -4.42
N THR A 424 -19.70 -6.14 -5.04
CA THR A 424 -20.80 -6.99 -4.64
C THR A 424 -20.88 -7.16 -3.13
N GLY A 425 -21.94 -6.62 -2.53
CA GLY A 425 -22.28 -6.92 -1.15
C GLY A 425 -22.35 -8.44 -0.96
N GLY A 426 -21.62 -8.94 0.04
CA GLY A 426 -21.86 -10.25 0.61
C GLY A 426 -21.25 -11.46 -0.09
N GLU A 427 -20.10 -11.35 -0.78
CA GLU A 427 -19.37 -12.58 -1.21
C GLU A 427 -19.16 -13.53 -0.03
N PHE A 428 -18.93 -12.97 1.17
CA PHE A 428 -18.83 -13.68 2.43
C PHE A 428 -20.04 -13.48 3.37
N GLY A 429 -21.13 -12.86 2.93
CA GLY A 429 -22.25 -12.51 3.81
C GLY A 429 -21.89 -11.40 4.82
N GLU A 430 -22.56 -11.39 5.97
CA GLU A 430 -22.28 -10.43 7.05
C GLU A 430 -20.95 -10.75 7.74
N LEU A 431 -20.09 -9.75 7.85
CA LEU A 431 -18.80 -9.83 8.52
C LEU A 431 -18.88 -9.28 9.95
N VAL A 432 -18.18 -9.93 10.87
CA VAL A 432 -18.07 -9.51 12.27
C VAL A 432 -16.83 -8.64 12.44
N ASN A 433 -17.00 -7.34 12.69
CA ASN A 433 -15.84 -6.45 12.87
C ASN A 433 -15.18 -6.66 14.24
N PHE A 434 -13.98 -7.24 14.25
CA PHE A 434 -13.18 -7.47 15.46
C PHE A 434 -12.43 -6.24 15.96
N ASN A 435 -12.34 -5.16 15.18
CA ASN A 435 -11.55 -3.98 15.53
C ASN A 435 -12.30 -2.98 16.42
N LYS A 436 -13.62 -3.17 16.62
CA LYS A 436 -14.42 -2.25 17.42
C LYS A 436 -14.02 -2.31 18.89
N VAL A 437 -13.54 -1.19 19.41
CA VAL A 437 -13.55 -0.89 20.83
C VAL A 437 -14.96 -0.41 21.16
N GLU A 438 -15.71 -1.16 21.96
CA GLU A 438 -17.09 -0.81 22.30
C GLU A 438 -17.18 0.62 22.85
N THR A 439 -18.28 1.32 22.51
CA THR A 439 -18.68 2.64 23.03
C THR A 439 -17.78 3.83 22.66
N LEU A 440 -17.03 3.76 21.55
CA LEU A 440 -16.25 4.88 21.03
C LEU A 440 -16.79 5.34 19.66
N ASP A 441 -17.45 6.49 19.64
CA ASP A 441 -18.02 7.09 18.41
C ASP A 441 -16.96 7.80 17.55
N ASN A 442 -15.75 7.98 18.09
CA ASN A 442 -14.65 8.69 17.44
C ASN A 442 -13.69 7.78 16.66
N PHE A 443 -13.99 6.49 16.53
CA PHE A 443 -13.14 5.52 15.82
C PHE A 443 -13.17 5.72 14.31
N ILE A 444 -12.01 6.02 13.72
CA ILE A 444 -11.83 6.20 12.27
C ILE A 444 -11.55 4.85 11.58
N GLY A 445 -10.80 3.98 12.26
CA GLY A 445 -10.31 2.72 11.73
C GLY A 445 -9.08 2.23 12.47
N GLY A 446 -8.67 0.99 12.22
CA GLY A 446 -7.54 0.37 12.89
C GLY A 446 -7.60 -1.14 12.93
N LYS A 447 -6.55 -1.76 13.44
CA LYS A 447 -6.46 -3.21 13.57
C LYS A 447 -6.11 -3.61 14.99
N VAL A 448 -6.83 -4.60 15.49
CA VAL A 448 -6.49 -5.29 16.74
C VAL A 448 -5.83 -6.65 16.48
N GLY A 449 -5.08 -7.16 17.44
CA GLY A 449 -4.53 -8.51 17.40
C GLY A 449 -4.41 -9.11 18.79
N GLU A 450 -4.32 -10.44 18.83
CA GLU A 450 -4.06 -11.18 20.06
C GLU A 450 -3.37 -12.49 19.73
N THR A 451 -2.27 -12.78 20.43
CA THR A 451 -1.64 -14.11 20.50
C THR A 451 -1.07 -14.30 21.89
N ILE A 452 -0.73 -15.54 22.25
CA ILE A 452 -0.08 -15.83 23.54
C ILE A 452 1.23 -15.04 23.69
N ALA A 453 2.01 -14.89 22.61
CA ALA A 453 3.29 -14.20 22.64
C ALA A 453 3.16 -12.67 22.63
N ALA A 454 2.13 -12.12 21.99
CA ALA A 454 1.94 -10.68 21.81
C ALA A 454 1.06 -10.03 22.88
N GLY A 455 0.30 -10.81 23.66
CA GLY A 455 -0.84 -10.29 24.39
C GLY A 455 -1.85 -9.63 23.45
N GLN A 456 -2.66 -8.71 23.98
CA GLN A 456 -3.56 -7.89 23.17
C GLN A 456 -2.80 -6.69 22.58
N THR A 457 -2.96 -6.48 21.28
CA THR A 457 -2.31 -5.42 20.51
C THR A 457 -3.34 -4.61 19.72
N SER A 458 -3.04 -3.35 19.44
CA SER A 458 -3.79 -2.51 18.50
C SER A 458 -2.97 -1.41 17.87
N VAL A 459 -3.37 -1.04 16.65
CA VAL A 459 -3.12 0.26 16.03
C VAL A 459 -4.48 0.83 15.65
N THR A 460 -4.92 1.92 16.27
CA THR A 460 -6.24 2.53 16.03
C THR A 460 -6.14 4.04 15.85
N LEU A 461 -6.96 4.59 14.97
CA LEU A 461 -7.06 6.03 14.75
C LEU A 461 -8.39 6.54 15.27
N HIS A 462 -8.33 7.68 15.95
CA HIS A 462 -9.49 8.30 16.58
C HIS A 462 -9.49 9.80 16.35
N THR A 463 -10.68 10.36 16.29
CA THR A 463 -10.88 11.81 16.31
C THR A 463 -10.93 12.32 17.74
N ILE A 464 -10.22 13.41 18.05
CA ILE A 464 -10.34 14.14 19.32
C ILE A 464 -10.46 15.65 19.06
N SER A 465 -11.01 16.38 20.02
CA SER A 465 -11.02 17.85 20.00
C SER A 465 -9.87 18.38 20.84
N VAL A 466 -8.94 19.10 20.21
CA VAL A 466 -7.83 19.78 20.88
C VAL A 466 -8.03 21.28 20.72
N LYS A 467 -8.29 21.99 21.83
CA LYS A 467 -8.56 23.44 21.83
C LYS A 467 -9.62 23.88 20.80
N GLY A 468 -10.68 23.10 20.64
CA GLY A 468 -11.77 23.39 19.70
C GLY A 468 -11.46 23.11 18.23
N LYS A 469 -10.29 22.52 17.92
CA LYS A 469 -9.97 22.00 16.59
C LYS A 469 -10.04 20.48 16.60
N GLU A 470 -10.65 19.91 15.58
CA GLU A 470 -10.65 18.46 15.36
C GLU A 470 -9.22 18.00 14.99
N ARG A 471 -8.80 16.89 15.61
CA ARG A 471 -7.49 16.26 15.41
C ARG A 471 -7.67 14.75 15.27
N VAL A 472 -6.79 14.15 14.47
CA VAL A 472 -6.72 12.69 14.34
C VAL A 472 -5.50 12.20 15.11
N VAL A 473 -5.72 11.32 16.07
CA VAL A 473 -4.67 10.68 16.87
C VAL A 473 -4.59 9.19 16.56
N ALA A 474 -3.37 8.68 16.47
CA ALA A 474 -3.10 7.25 16.48
C ALA A 474 -2.85 6.80 17.92
N ILE A 475 -3.51 5.71 18.31
CA ILE A 475 -3.31 5.01 19.57
C ILE A 475 -2.80 3.60 19.28
N ILE A 476 -1.64 3.29 19.82
CA ILE A 476 -0.95 2.01 19.64
C ILE A 476 -0.72 1.37 21.00
N ILE A 477 -1.09 0.10 21.12
CA ILE A 477 -0.94 -0.70 22.35
C ILE A 477 -0.31 -2.03 21.97
N LEU A 478 0.73 -2.46 22.70
CA LEU A 478 1.34 -3.79 22.53
C LEU A 478 1.50 -4.47 23.90
N GLY A 479 1.23 -5.78 23.98
CA GLY A 479 1.43 -6.55 25.21
C GLY A 479 0.37 -6.30 26.30
N SER A 480 -0.82 -5.82 25.95
CA SER A 480 -1.86 -5.54 26.94
C SER A 480 -2.62 -6.80 27.39
N GLU A 481 -3.11 -6.77 28.64
CA GLU A 481 -4.11 -7.72 29.15
C GLU A 481 -5.55 -7.18 29.02
N ASN A 482 -5.73 -5.87 28.80
CA ASN A 482 -7.01 -5.20 28.65
C ASN A 482 -6.90 -3.98 27.74
N ARG A 483 -6.68 -4.25 26.46
CA ARG A 483 -6.38 -3.24 25.43
C ARG A 483 -7.49 -2.20 25.29
N ASN A 484 -8.75 -2.60 25.44
CA ASN A 484 -9.88 -1.70 25.25
C ASN A 484 -9.93 -0.62 26.35
N ASP A 485 -9.61 -0.98 27.59
CA ASP A 485 -9.53 0.01 28.68
C ASP A 485 -8.30 0.90 28.54
N ASP A 486 -7.14 0.35 28.14
CA ASP A 486 -5.93 1.16 27.88
C ASP A 486 -6.17 2.23 26.79
N VAL A 487 -6.88 1.88 25.71
CA VAL A 487 -7.26 2.84 24.66
C VAL A 487 -8.16 3.94 25.21
N ARG A 488 -9.16 3.59 26.04
CA ARG A 488 -10.07 4.56 26.67
C ARG A 488 -9.32 5.49 27.62
N ASP A 489 -8.40 4.95 28.41
CA ASP A 489 -7.60 5.74 29.36
C ASP A 489 -6.68 6.73 28.63
N LEU A 490 -6.09 6.34 27.49
CA LEU A 490 -5.30 7.25 26.65
C LEU A 490 -6.13 8.35 25.99
N LEU A 491 -7.33 8.03 25.49
CA LEU A 491 -8.26 9.02 24.96
C LEU A 491 -8.67 10.02 26.05
N LYS A 492 -9.07 9.51 27.21
CA LYS A 492 -9.43 10.33 28.37
C LYS A 492 -8.26 11.21 28.81
N TYR A 493 -7.04 10.67 28.86
CA TYR A 493 -5.83 11.45 29.16
C TYR A 493 -5.65 12.61 28.16
N ALA A 494 -5.82 12.36 26.86
CA ALA A 494 -5.69 13.40 25.85
C ALA A 494 -6.78 14.47 25.97
N GLU A 495 -8.03 14.07 26.21
CA GLU A 495 -9.15 14.99 26.40
C GLU A 495 -8.99 15.85 27.66
N GLU A 496 -8.62 15.26 28.81
CA GLU A 496 -8.44 16.00 30.06
C GLU A 496 -7.30 17.03 29.99
N ARG A 497 -6.27 16.75 29.18
CA ARG A 497 -5.05 17.56 29.13
C ARG A 497 -5.03 18.57 27.98
N PHE A 498 -5.63 18.21 26.84
CA PHE A 498 -5.57 19.00 25.61
C PHE A 498 -6.96 19.38 25.07
N GLY A 499 -8.04 18.91 25.70
CA GLY A 499 -9.40 19.31 25.43
C GLY A 499 -9.62 20.82 25.57
N GLY A 500 -10.67 21.31 24.89
CA GLY A 500 -11.07 22.73 24.88
C GLY A 500 -12.04 23.10 25.99
#